data_AF-A0A924Z7U2-F1
#
_entry.id   AF-A0A924Z7U2-F1
#
_cell.length_a   1.000
_cell.length_b   1.000
_cell.length_c   1.000
_cell.angle_alpha   90.00
_cell.angle_beta   90.00
_cell.angle_gamma   90.00
#
_symmetry.space_group_name_H-M   'P 1'
#
loop_
_entity.id
_entity.type
_entity.pdbx_description
1 polymer ?
#
loop_
_entity_poly.entity_id
_entity_poly.type
_entity_poly.pdbx_seq_one_letter_code
_entity_poly.pdbx_strand_id
1 'polypeptide(L)'
;MTAPRVRARPVRPLEAGVLPRLMHSNFGPHEVEVLEREGGVLQPVEAVRGAMAMALRQQVYVTALRHCLQLLAGRAVVEGVELDAADTPRVQ
;
A
#
# COMPACT_ATOMS: atom_id res chain seq x y z
N MET A 1 7.24 -12.51 27.86
CA MET A 1 6.78 -12.71 26.47
C MET A 1 6.84 -11.35 25.78
N THR A 2 7.95 -11.06 25.09
CA THR A 2 8.24 -9.73 24.53
C THR A 2 7.49 -9.57 23.22
N ALA A 3 6.45 -8.74 23.18
CA ALA A 3 5.75 -8.43 21.95
C ALA A 3 6.71 -7.74 20.95
N PRO A 4 6.71 -8.11 19.66
CA PRO A 4 7.57 -7.49 18.66
C PRO A 4 7.24 -6.00 18.54
N ARG A 5 8.25 -5.15 18.62
CA ARG A 5 8.10 -3.71 18.41
C ARG A 5 7.90 -3.43 16.92
N VAL A 6 6.66 -3.17 16.52
CA VAL A 6 6.31 -2.79 15.15
C VAL A 6 6.22 -1.26 15.07
N ARG A 7 7.11 -0.64 14.29
CA ARG A 7 7.06 0.81 14.02
C ARG A 7 6.06 1.08 12.90
N ALA A 8 4.80 1.28 13.25
CA ALA A 8 3.77 1.70 12.30
C ALA A 8 3.60 3.23 12.30
N ARG A 9 3.51 3.86 11.13
CA ARG A 9 3.14 5.27 10.96
C ARG A 9 1.66 5.37 10.58
N PRO A 10 0.74 5.47 11.54
CA PRO A 10 -0.69 5.57 11.25
C PRO A 10 -1.01 6.89 10.54
N VAL A 11 -1.93 6.83 9.58
CA VAL A 11 -2.38 7.98 8.78
C VAL A 11 -3.24 8.95 9.61
N ARG A 12 -3.85 8.48 10.70
CA ARG A 12 -4.58 9.28 11.68
C ARG A 12 -3.80 9.34 13.00
N PRO A 13 -3.80 10.47 13.72
CA PRO A 13 -3.24 10.52 15.07
C PRO A 13 -4.00 9.54 15.96
N LEU A 14 -3.29 8.52 16.42
CA LEU A 14 -3.65 7.71 17.57
C LEU A 14 -3.04 8.38 18.80
N GLU A 15 -3.88 8.65 19.80
CA GLU A 15 -3.47 8.99 21.16
C GLU A 15 -2.60 7.88 21.75
N ALA A 16 -1.79 8.19 22.76
CA ALA A 16 -1.08 7.18 23.54
C ALA A 16 -2.08 6.27 24.26
N GLY A 17 -1.73 4.99 24.42
CA GLY A 17 -2.59 3.96 25.01
C GLY A 17 -3.02 2.85 24.05
N VAL A 18 -3.91 1.98 24.55
CA VAL A 18 -4.42 0.83 23.80
C VAL A 18 -5.35 1.30 22.68
N LEU A 19 -5.11 0.84 21.45
CA LEU A 19 -6.03 1.13 20.36
C LEU A 19 -7.39 0.46 20.63
N PRO A 20 -8.51 1.17 20.46
CA PRO A 20 -9.85 0.64 20.75
C PRO A 20 -10.35 -0.41 19.73
N ARG A 21 -9.52 -0.84 18.78
CA ARG A 21 -9.89 -1.80 17.75
C ARG A 21 -8.70 -2.70 17.36
N LEU A 22 -8.97 -4.00 17.25
CA LEU A 22 -8.06 -4.99 16.68
C LEU A 22 -7.69 -4.63 15.24
N MET A 23 -6.39 -4.44 15.00
CA MET A 23 -5.89 -4.22 13.65
C MET A 23 -5.71 -5.55 12.95
N HIS A 24 -6.20 -5.65 11.71
CA HIS A 24 -5.98 -6.83 10.87
C HIS A 24 -4.71 -6.66 10.07
N SER A 25 -3.85 -7.66 10.09
CA SER A 25 -2.75 -7.81 9.15
C SER A 25 -2.90 -9.15 8.40
N ASN A 26 -2.03 -9.42 7.43
CA ASN A 26 -1.97 -10.73 6.79
C ASN A 26 -1.62 -11.87 7.78
N PHE A 27 -1.23 -11.56 9.01
CA PHE A 27 -0.95 -12.49 10.10
C PHE A 27 -2.13 -12.66 11.08
N GLY A 28 -3.30 -12.09 10.78
CA GLY A 28 -4.49 -12.14 11.62
C GLY A 28 -4.69 -10.89 12.48
N PRO A 29 -5.54 -10.96 13.52
CA PRO A 29 -5.87 -9.82 14.36
C PRO A 29 -4.77 -9.54 15.39
N HIS A 30 -4.40 -8.26 15.54
CA HIS A 30 -3.39 -7.80 16.48
C HIS A 30 -3.95 -6.75 17.44
N GLU A 31 -3.70 -6.94 18.74
CA GLU A 31 -3.82 -5.90 19.76
C GLU A 31 -2.53 -5.08 19.77
N VAL A 32 -2.65 -3.76 19.70
CA VAL A 32 -1.51 -2.84 19.62
C VAL A 32 -1.69 -1.74 20.66
N GLU A 33 -0.67 -1.55 21.48
CA GLU A 33 -0.56 -0.47 22.45
C GLU A 33 0.45 0.58 21.96
N VAL A 34 0.03 1.85 21.92
CA VAL A 34 0.91 2.97 21.59
C VAL A 34 1.58 3.44 22.87
N LEU A 35 2.82 3.00 23.10
CA LEU A 35 3.58 3.35 24.29
C LEU A 35 4.01 4.83 24.30
N GLU A 36 4.56 5.31 23.19
CA GLU A 36 5.02 6.69 23.04
C GLU A 36 4.84 7.17 21.60
N ARG A 37 4.76 8.50 21.45
CA ARG A 37 4.54 9.18 20.18
C ARG A 37 5.57 10.27 20.01
N GLU A 38 6.31 10.19 18.92
CA GLU A 38 7.11 11.29 18.42
C GLU A 38 6.38 11.93 17.24
N GLY A 39 6.18 13.24 17.31
CA GLY A 39 5.47 13.99 16.27
C GLY A 39 6.22 13.93 14.93
N GLY A 40 5.48 13.78 13.83
CA GLY A 40 6.07 13.89 12.51
C GLY A 40 6.35 15.35 12.15
N VAL A 41 7.54 15.64 11.64
CA VAL A 41 7.87 16.96 11.08
C VAL A 41 7.41 17.01 9.62
N LEU A 42 6.70 18.08 9.25
CA LEU A 42 6.36 18.35 7.85
C LEU A 42 7.63 18.75 7.11
N GLN A 43 7.97 17.97 6.08
CA GLN A 43 9.12 18.25 5.23
C GLN A 43 8.74 19.20 4.10
N PRO A 44 9.62 20.13 3.71
CA PRO A 44 9.40 20.93 2.51
C PRO A 44 9.41 20.02 1.26
N VAL A 45 8.68 20.43 0.22
CA VAL A 45 8.48 19.64 -1.00
C VAL A 45 9.82 19.32 -1.66
N GLU A 46 10.76 20.26 -1.62
CA GLU A 46 12.11 20.15 -2.14
C GLU A 46 12.85 18.96 -1.53
N ALA A 47 12.71 18.77 -0.21
CA ALA A 47 13.38 17.70 0.53
C ALA A 47 12.82 16.30 0.19
N VAL A 48 11.59 16.20 -0.32
CA VAL A 48 10.94 14.92 -0.65
C VAL A 48 10.75 14.69 -2.14
N ARG A 49 11.13 15.65 -2.99
CA ARG A 49 10.91 15.62 -4.44
C ARG A 49 11.43 14.34 -5.10
N GLY A 50 12.60 13.85 -4.69
CA GLY A 50 13.17 12.60 -5.19
C GLY A 50 12.32 11.37 -4.85
N ALA A 51 11.87 11.26 -3.60
CA ALA A 51 11.00 10.17 -3.16
C ALA A 51 9.63 10.22 -3.86
N MET A 52 9.07 11.41 -4.05
CA MET A 52 7.84 11.60 -4.82
C MET A 52 8.01 11.16 -6.27
N ALA A 53 9.07 11.58 -6.95
CA ALA A 53 9.33 11.20 -8.34
C ALA A 53 9.49 9.68 -8.49
N MET A 54 10.17 9.03 -7.55
CA MET A 54 10.32 7.57 -7.53
C MET A 54 8.98 6.87 -7.31
N ALA A 55 8.17 7.34 -6.35
CA ALA A 55 6.85 6.78 -6.09
C ALA A 55 5.91 6.91 -7.30
N LEU A 56 5.89 8.09 -7.93
CA LEU A 56 5.10 8.33 -9.14
C LEU A 56 5.54 7.43 -10.30
N ARG A 57 6.85 7.28 -10.52
CA ARG A 57 7.38 6.38 -11.55
C ARG A 57 6.97 4.94 -11.29
N GLN A 58 7.07 4.47 -10.04
CA GLN A 58 6.67 3.12 -9.67
C GLN A 58 5.18 2.91 -9.88
N GLN A 59 4.34 3.87 -9.49
CA GLN A 59 2.90 3.81 -9.69
C GLN A 59 2.54 3.70 -11.17
N VAL A 60 3.10 4.59 -12.00
CA VAL A 60 2.87 4.56 -13.45
C VAL A 60 3.31 3.23 -14.06
N TYR A 61 4.49 2.74 -13.69
CA TYR A 61 5.00 1.47 -14.19
C TYR A 61 4.11 0.28 -13.83
N VAL A 62 3.73 0.15 -12.55
CA VAL A 62 2.86 -0.94 -12.08
C VAL A 62 1.49 -0.88 -12.75
N THR A 63 0.93 0.32 -12.91
CA THR A 63 -0.35 0.50 -13.60
C THR A 63 -0.27 0.13 -15.07
N ALA A 64 0.76 0.59 -15.79
CA ALA A 64 0.96 0.29 -17.20
C ALA A 64 1.21 -1.20 -17.44
N LEU A 65 2.03 -1.83 -16.59
CA LEU A 65 2.31 -3.27 -16.68
C LEU A 65 1.03 -4.08 -16.46
N ARG A 66 0.23 -3.75 -15.44
CA ARG A 66 -1.05 -4.40 -15.20
C ARG A 66 -1.92 -4.31 -16.45
N HIS A 67 -2.13 -3.11 -16.98
CA HIS A 67 -2.95 -2.90 -18.17
C HIS A 67 -2.44 -3.75 -19.36
N CYS A 68 -1.14 -3.75 -19.61
CA CYS A 68 -0.54 -4.57 -20.66
C CYS A 68 -0.87 -6.05 -20.47
N LEU A 69 -0.72 -6.57 -19.25
CA LEU A 69 -1.06 -7.96 -18.92
C LEU A 69 -2.56 -8.25 -19.09
N GLN A 70 -3.44 -7.32 -18.75
CA GLN A 70 -4.89 -7.48 -18.94
C GLN A 70 -5.27 -7.58 -20.42
N LEU A 71 -4.62 -6.80 -21.29
CA LEU A 71 -4.80 -6.87 -22.74
C LEU A 71 -4.27 -8.19 -23.33
N LEU A 72 -3.12 -8.64 -22.83
CA LEU A 72 -2.57 -9.93 -23.26
C LEU A 72 -3.45 -11.09 -22.80
N ALA A 73 -3.98 -11.02 -21.57
CA ALA A 73 -4.89 -12.02 -21.04
C ALA A 73 -6.21 -12.09 -21.84
N GLY A 74 -6.80 -10.95 -22.23
CA GLY A 74 -8.01 -10.94 -23.07
C GLY A 74 -7.81 -11.53 -24.47
N ARG A 75 -6.56 -11.61 -24.94
CA ARG A 75 -6.21 -12.20 -26.24
C ARG A 75 -5.72 -13.64 -26.15
N ALA A 76 -5.55 -14.17 -24.95
CA ALA A 76 -5.03 -15.50 -24.70
C ALA A 76 -6.15 -16.44 -24.22
N VAL A 77 -6.02 -17.73 -24.55
CA VAL A 77 -6.81 -18.77 -23.88
C VAL A 77 -6.13 -19.04 -22.54
N VAL A 78 -6.80 -18.67 -21.45
CA VAL A 78 -6.30 -18.86 -20.07
C VAL A 78 -7.19 -19.89 -19.39
N GLU A 79 -6.58 -20.95 -18.86
CA GLU A 79 -7.28 -22.05 -18.18
C GLU A 79 -6.84 -22.14 -16.71
N GLY A 80 -7.76 -22.55 -15.83
CA GLY A 80 -7.47 -22.83 -14.42
C GLY A 80 -7.35 -21.62 -13.50
N VAL A 81 -7.42 -20.39 -14.04
CA VAL A 81 -7.45 -19.13 -13.27
C VAL A 81 -8.32 -18.09 -13.98
N GLU A 82 -9.15 -17.39 -13.22
CA GLU A 82 -9.90 -16.23 -13.71
C GLU A 82 -9.02 -14.98 -13.59
N LEU A 83 -8.72 -14.34 -14.73
CA LEU A 83 -7.96 -13.09 -14.78
C LEU A 83 -8.89 -11.94 -15.13
N ASP A 84 -8.66 -10.77 -14.53
CA ASP A 84 -9.35 -9.52 -14.90
C ASP A 84 -8.85 -9.04 -16.28
N ALA A 85 -9.33 -9.71 -17.34
CA ALA A 85 -8.94 -9.51 -18.72
C ALA A 85 -9.65 -8.30 -19.34
N ALA A 86 -8.99 -7.65 -20.30
CA ALA A 86 -9.56 -6.55 -21.04
C ALA A 86 -9.39 -6.77 -22.54
N ASP A 87 -10.47 -6.63 -23.31
CA ASP A 87 -10.43 -6.80 -24.76
C ASP A 87 -9.90 -5.55 -25.49
N THR A 88 -9.95 -4.39 -24.84
CA THR A 88 -9.55 -3.10 -25.43
C THR A 88 -8.73 -2.25 -24.46
N PRO A 89 -7.79 -1.41 -24.96
CA PRO A 89 -7.02 -0.52 -24.10
C PRO A 89 -7.92 0.49 -23.40
N ARG A 90 -7.79 0.62 -22.08
CA ARG A 90 -8.43 1.72 -21.33
C ARG A 90 -7.89 3.07 -21.82
N VAL A 91 -8.78 3.90 -22.35
CA VAL A 91 -8.56 5.34 -22.52
C VAL A 91 -8.86 6.04 -21.20
N GLN A 92 -7.96 6.95 -20.80
CA GLN A 92 -8.08 7.71 -19.55
C GLN A 92 -9.20 8.74 -19.61
#